data_AF-A0A2V8PGW9-F1
#
_entry.id   AF-A0A2V8PGW9-F1
#
_cell.length_a   1.000
_cell.length_b   1.000
_cell.length_c   1.000
_cell.angle_alpha   90.00
_cell.angle_beta   90.00
_cell.angle_gamma   90.00
#
_symmetry.space_group_name_H-M   'P 1'
#
loop_
_entity.id
_entity.type
_entity.pdbx_description
1 polymer ?
#
loop_
_entity_poly.entity_id
_entity_poly.type
_entity_poly.pdbx_seq_one_letter_code
_entity_poly.pdbx_strand_id
1 'polypeptide(L)'
;MLSEMTRAEKAELLQWIVRDLGDDFPGIESKPGVMGGVPCIARTRIPVWLLEQARRLGTSETLTVRDLANAWNFVRSRRAEIDAQIEANEKDDEGGPRVPLRLYSL
;
A
#
# COMPACT_ATOMS: atom_id res chain seq x y z
N MET A 1 6.36 32.14 -11.88
CA MET A 1 6.66 31.61 -10.54
C MET A 1 7.64 30.44 -10.57
N LEU A 2 7.31 29.24 -11.08
CA LEU A 2 8.31 28.13 -11.19
C LEU A 2 9.44 28.41 -12.21
N SER A 3 9.16 29.17 -13.26
CA SER A 3 10.14 29.46 -14.33
C SER A 3 11.26 30.40 -13.89
N GLU A 4 11.04 31.22 -12.87
CA GLU A 4 12.01 32.23 -12.39
C GLU A 4 12.92 31.70 -11.27
N MET A 5 12.62 30.53 -10.71
CA MET A 5 13.44 29.93 -9.66
C MET A 5 14.79 29.46 -10.20
N THR A 6 15.83 29.69 -9.40
CA THR A 6 17.16 29.13 -9.62
C THR A 6 17.12 27.60 -9.56
N ARG A 7 18.16 26.94 -10.11
CA ARG A 7 18.26 25.48 -10.04
C ARG A 7 18.32 24.95 -8.61
N ALA A 8 18.92 25.70 -7.68
CA ALA A 8 19.02 25.33 -6.27
C ALA A 8 17.64 25.33 -5.60
N GLU A 9 16.87 26.42 -5.77
CA GLU A 9 15.51 26.52 -5.22
C GLU A 9 14.57 25.46 -5.81
N LYS A 10 14.71 25.13 -7.10
CA LYS A 10 13.98 24.02 -7.71
C LYS A 10 14.34 22.68 -7.07
N ALA A 11 15.61 22.45 -6.78
CA ALA A 11 16.05 21.22 -6.12
C ALA A 11 15.53 21.13 -4.68
N GLU A 12 15.51 22.24 -3.93
CA GLU A 12 14.94 22.28 -2.58
C GLU A 12 13.44 22.04 -2.58
N LEU A 13 12.70 22.66 -3.49
CA LEU A 13 11.26 22.41 -3.66
C LEU A 13 11.00 20.96 -4.04
N LEU A 14 11.78 20.38 -4.94
CA LEU A 14 11.63 18.99 -5.37
C LEU A 14 11.95 18.03 -4.22
N GLN A 15 12.98 18.31 -3.41
CA GLN A 15 13.25 17.55 -2.19
C GLN A 15 12.13 17.67 -1.15
N TRP A 16 11.54 18.86 -0.99
CA TRP A 16 10.41 19.06 -0.09
C TRP A 16 9.19 18.28 -0.57
N ILE A 17 8.83 18.41 -1.85
CA ILE A 17 7.73 17.64 -2.47
C ILE A 17 7.97 16.14 -2.34
N VAL A 18 9.20 15.66 -2.55
CA VAL A 18 9.53 14.23 -2.39
C VAL A 18 9.45 13.77 -0.93
N ARG A 19 9.77 14.63 0.05
CA ARG A 19 9.58 14.33 1.47
C ARG A 19 8.11 14.32 1.86
N ASP A 20 7.35 15.29 1.39
CA ASP A 20 5.90 15.43 1.62
C ASP A 20 5.13 14.25 0.99
N LEU A 21 5.47 13.94 -0.27
CA LEU A 21 5.00 12.74 -0.98
C LEU A 21 5.65 11.43 -0.49
N GLY A 22 6.61 11.50 0.44
CA GLY A 22 7.24 10.31 1.03
C GLY A 22 6.30 9.63 2.02
N ASP A 23 5.42 10.41 2.65
CA ASP A 23 4.36 9.95 3.55
C ASP A 23 2.99 9.82 2.86
N ASP A 24 2.80 10.46 1.71
CA ASP A 24 1.68 10.18 0.80
C ASP A 24 2.01 8.97 -0.05
N PHE A 25 1.27 7.87 0.12
CA PHE A 25 1.42 6.69 -0.72
C PHE A 25 0.45 6.81 -1.90
N PRO A 26 0.85 7.42 -3.03
CA PRO A 26 -0.07 7.65 -4.14
C PRO A 26 -0.63 6.31 -4.59
N GLY A 27 -1.95 6.21 -4.67
CA GLY A 27 -2.59 4.97 -5.05
C GLY A 27 -2.73 3.93 -3.94
N ILE A 28 -2.50 4.29 -2.66
CA ILE A 28 -2.93 3.51 -1.50
C ILE A 28 -3.97 4.32 -0.73
N GLU A 29 -5.14 3.73 -0.47
CA GLU A 29 -6.22 4.35 0.29
C GLU A 29 -6.50 3.54 1.56
N SER A 30 -6.46 4.20 2.72
CA SER A 30 -7.01 3.68 3.98
C SER A 30 -8.24 4.49 4.35
N LYS A 31 -9.40 3.84 4.39
CA LYS A 31 -10.66 4.47 4.82
C LYS A 31 -11.09 3.84 6.15
N PRO A 32 -11.06 4.59 7.28
CA PRO A 32 -11.38 4.04 8.61
C PRO A 32 -12.73 3.31 8.70
N GLY A 33 -13.72 3.73 7.88
CA GLY A 33 -15.04 3.09 7.81
C GLY A 33 -15.16 1.91 6.84
N VAL A 34 -14.08 1.51 6.16
CA VAL A 34 -14.07 0.42 5.17
C VAL A 34 -12.98 -0.58 5.56
N MET A 35 -13.39 -1.82 5.83
CA MET A 35 -12.50 -2.93 6.22
C MET A 35 -11.54 -2.58 7.37
N GLY A 36 -12.05 -1.85 8.38
CA GLY A 36 -11.28 -1.50 9.58
C GLY A 36 -10.13 -0.51 9.36
N GLY A 37 -10.10 0.20 8.23
CA GLY A 37 -9.02 1.13 7.90
C GLY A 37 -7.79 0.48 7.27
N VAL A 38 -7.89 -0.80 6.88
CA VAL A 38 -6.81 -1.53 6.23
C VAL A 38 -6.37 -0.82 4.93
N PRO A 39 -5.06 -0.62 4.72
CA PRO A 39 -4.52 -0.02 3.50
C PRO A 39 -4.86 -0.88 2.27
N CYS A 40 -5.54 -0.29 1.30
CA CYS A 40 -5.93 -0.95 0.04
C CYS A 40 -5.32 -0.24 -1.17
N ILE A 41 -5.07 -0.97 -2.25
CA ILE A 41 -4.72 -0.33 -3.53
C ILE A 41 -5.90 0.53 -3.98
N ALA A 42 -5.63 1.80 -4.29
CA ALA A 42 -6.64 2.77 -4.70
C ALA A 42 -7.48 2.23 -5.84
N ARG A 43 -8.79 2.51 -5.80
CA ARG A 43 -9.79 2.05 -6.77
C ARG A 43 -9.98 0.52 -6.79
N THR A 44 -9.36 -0.20 -5.87
CA THR A 44 -9.60 -1.63 -5.64
C THR A 44 -9.97 -1.86 -4.17
N ARG A 45 -10.46 -3.06 -3.86
CA ARG A 45 -10.61 -3.53 -2.47
C ARG A 45 -9.52 -4.53 -2.08
N ILE A 46 -8.38 -4.50 -2.77
CA ILE A 46 -7.28 -5.43 -2.54
C ILE A 46 -6.38 -4.85 -1.43
N PRO A 47 -6.30 -5.49 -0.25
CA PRO A 47 -5.42 -5.05 0.82
C PRO A 47 -3.94 -5.18 0.45
N VAL A 48 -3.12 -4.25 0.90
CA VAL A 48 -1.68 -4.29 0.65
C VAL A 48 -1.01 -5.49 1.35
N TRP A 49 -1.46 -5.85 2.56
CA TRP A 49 -0.94 -7.00 3.29
C TRP A 49 -1.17 -8.32 2.54
N LEU A 50 -2.31 -8.43 1.83
CA LEU A 50 -2.67 -9.62 1.06
C LEU A 50 -1.72 -9.79 -0.13
N LEU A 51 -1.34 -8.69 -0.79
CA LEU A 51 -0.36 -8.70 -1.87
C LEU A 51 1.02 -9.14 -1.36
N GLU A 52 1.45 -8.63 -0.21
CA GLU A 52 2.74 -9.03 0.39
C GLU A 52 2.72 -10.51 0.81
N GLN A 53 1.61 -10.99 1.36
CA GLN A 53 1.46 -12.41 1.71
C GLN A 53 1.46 -13.30 0.45
N ALA A 54 0.70 -12.94 -0.59
CA ALA A 54 0.70 -13.63 -1.89
C ALA A 54 2.12 -13.67 -2.49
N ARG A 55 2.86 -12.55 -2.43
CA ARG A 55 4.26 -12.48 -2.86
C ARG A 55 5.17 -13.41 -2.06
N ARG A 56 5.01 -13.48 -0.74
CA ARG A 56 5.75 -14.40 0.15
C ARG A 56 5.47 -15.87 -0.18
N LEU A 57 4.25 -16.18 -0.59
CA LEU A 57 3.81 -17.52 -1.00
C LEU A 57 4.16 -17.85 -2.47
N GLY A 58 4.77 -16.92 -3.21
CA GLY A 58 5.17 -17.12 -4.61
C GLY A 58 4.03 -16.96 -5.63
N THR A 59 2.91 -16.36 -5.24
CA THR A 59 1.77 -16.08 -6.12
C THR A 59 1.92 -14.72 -6.80
N SER A 60 1.58 -14.66 -8.09
CA SER A 60 1.56 -13.42 -8.88
C SER A 60 0.14 -12.89 -9.06
N GLU A 61 -0.03 -11.58 -8.92
CA GLU A 61 -1.31 -10.87 -9.08
C GLU A 61 -1.36 -10.11 -10.41
N THR A 62 -2.53 -9.98 -11.01
CA THR A 62 -2.74 -9.21 -12.26
C THR A 62 -3.00 -7.73 -11.98
N LEU A 63 -2.04 -7.04 -11.36
CA LEU A 63 -2.09 -5.60 -11.11
C LEU A 63 -1.17 -4.84 -12.06
N THR A 64 -1.44 -3.54 -12.25
CA THR A 64 -0.57 -2.70 -13.08
C THR A 64 0.79 -2.52 -12.39
N VAL A 65 1.84 -2.32 -13.20
CA VAL A 65 3.21 -2.08 -12.68
C VAL A 65 3.25 -0.90 -11.72
N ARG A 66 2.44 0.14 -11.98
CA ARG A 66 2.33 1.32 -11.11
C ARG A 66 1.74 0.96 -9.75
N ASP A 67 0.66 0.19 -9.73
CA ASP A 67 -0.01 -0.19 -8.49
C ASP A 67 0.90 -1.08 -7.63
N LEU A 68 1.61 -2.02 -8.27
CA LEU A 68 2.62 -2.83 -7.60
C LEU A 68 3.76 -1.95 -7.04
N ALA A 69 4.28 -0.99 -7.79
CA ALA A 69 5.33 -0.09 -7.31
C ALA A 69 4.87 0.69 -6.07
N ASN A 70 3.64 1.21 -6.08
CA ASN A 70 3.06 1.93 -4.95
C ASN A 70 2.83 1.03 -3.74
N ALA A 71 2.31 -0.18 -3.96
CA ALA A 71 2.14 -1.20 -2.92
C ALA A 71 3.47 -1.54 -2.24
N TRP A 72 4.52 -1.79 -3.02
CA TRP A 72 5.83 -2.13 -2.47
C TRP A 72 6.52 -0.95 -1.79
N ASN A 73 6.29 0.28 -2.25
CA ASN A 73 6.72 1.47 -1.52
C ASN A 73 6.07 1.53 -0.13
N PHE A 74 4.75 1.29 -0.06
CA PHE A 74 4.01 1.22 1.19
C PHE A 74 4.54 0.12 2.12
N VAL A 75 4.68 -1.12 1.61
CA VAL A 75 5.21 -2.26 2.39
C VAL A 75 6.59 -1.98 2.94
N ARG A 76 7.48 -1.33 2.18
CA ARG A 76 8.82 -0.99 2.67
C ARG A 76 8.78 0.10 3.75
N SER A 77 7.91 1.09 3.62
CA SER A 77 7.78 2.17 4.60
C SER A 77 7.03 1.76 5.86
N ARG A 78 6.08 0.82 5.76
CA ARG A 78 5.18 0.41 6.83
C ARG A 78 5.23 -1.09 7.11
N ARG A 79 6.44 -1.67 7.07
CA ARG A 79 6.63 -3.12 7.20
C ARG A 79 6.01 -3.71 8.47
N ALA A 80 6.23 -3.06 9.62
CA ALA A 80 5.70 -3.54 10.90
C ALA A 80 4.16 -3.55 10.93
N GLU A 81 3.52 -2.55 10.32
CA GLU A 81 2.05 -2.50 10.20
C GLU A 81 1.54 -3.67 9.34
N ILE A 82 2.20 -3.93 8.20
CA ILE A 82 1.85 -5.02 7.29
C ILE A 82 2.08 -6.39 7.94
N ASP A 83 3.20 -6.59 8.62
CA ASP A 83 3.48 -7.86 9.31
C ASP A 83 2.46 -8.13 10.42
N ALA A 84 2.07 -7.11 11.19
CA ALA A 84 1.01 -7.24 12.20
C ALA A 84 -0.35 -7.57 11.57
N GLN A 85 -0.68 -7.00 10.41
CA GLN A 85 -1.91 -7.33 9.67
C GLN A 85 -1.90 -8.77 9.16
N ILE A 86 -0.76 -9.26 8.65
CA ILE A 86 -0.59 -10.65 8.23
C ILE A 86 -0.73 -11.59 9.43
N GLU A 87 -0.02 -11.32 10.52
CA GLU A 87 -0.03 -12.15 11.73
C GLU A 87 -1.42 -12.18 12.40
N ALA A 88 -2.12 -11.03 12.48
CA ALA A 88 -3.48 -10.99 12.98
C ALA A 88 -4.41 -11.86 12.15
N ASN A 89 -4.30 -11.79 10.81
CA ASN A 89 -5.10 -12.60 9.91
C ASN A 89 -4.70 -14.09 9.91
N GLU A 90 -3.46 -14.43 10.27
CA GLU A 90 -2.99 -15.82 10.44
C GLU A 90 -3.38 -16.40 11.81
N LYS A 91 -3.53 -15.59 12.87
CA LYS A 91 -3.95 -16.07 14.20
C LYS A 91 -5.45 -16.37 14.29
N ASP A 92 -6.25 -15.74 13.45
CA ASP A 92 -7.67 -16.08 13.30
C ASP A 92 -7.89 -17.46 12.62
N ASP A 93 -6.82 -18.16 12.17
CA ASP A 93 -6.88 -19.49 11.52
C ASP A 93 -7.05 -20.70 12.48
N GLU A 94 -7.06 -20.54 13.82
CA GLU A 94 -7.43 -21.66 14.75
C GLU A 94 -8.94 -21.99 14.76
N GLY A 95 -9.62 -21.82 13.62
CA GLY A 95 -11.06 -22.10 13.47
C GLY A 95 -11.73 -21.61 12.18
N GLY A 96 -11.03 -20.88 11.30
CA GLY A 96 -11.56 -20.36 10.04
C GLY A 96 -12.46 -19.12 10.20
N PRO A 97 -12.67 -18.32 9.12
CA PRO A 97 -12.50 -18.67 7.71
C PRO A 97 -11.28 -18.01 7.08
N ARG A 98 -10.66 -18.70 6.10
CA ARG A 98 -10.05 -17.99 4.97
C ARG A 98 -11.10 -17.01 4.47
N VAL A 99 -10.95 -15.71 4.67
CA VAL A 99 -11.70 -14.74 3.87
C VAL A 99 -11.40 -15.13 2.43
N PRO A 100 -12.33 -15.76 1.68
CA PRO A 100 -12.02 -16.15 0.33
C PRO A 100 -11.58 -14.89 -0.41
N LEU A 101 -10.57 -15.00 -1.28
CA LEU A 101 -10.17 -13.92 -2.19
C LEU A 101 -11.39 -13.31 -2.95
N ARG A 102 -12.52 -14.03 -2.98
CA ARG A 102 -13.85 -13.60 -3.44
C ARG A 102 -14.58 -12.54 -2.60
N LEU A 103 -14.18 -12.27 -1.35
CA LEU A 103 -14.73 -11.15 -0.57
C LEU A 103 -14.03 -9.81 -0.90
N TYR A 104 -12.84 -9.89 -1.49
CA TYR A 104 -12.04 -8.72 -1.90
C TYR A 104 -12.01 -8.52 -3.43
N SER A 105 -12.45 -9.52 -4.19
CA SER A 105 -12.71 -9.43 -5.63
C SER A 105 -14.18 -9.09 -5.85
N LEU A 106 -14.45 -8.06 -6.66
CA LEU A 106 -15.79 -7.76 -7.17
C LEU A 106 -16.41 -8.97 -7.89
#